data_AF-K9PWZ2-F1
#
_entry.id   AF-K9PWZ2-F1
#
_cell.length_a   1.000
_cell.length_b   1.000
_cell.length_c   1.000
_cell.angle_alpha   90.00
_cell.angle_beta   90.00
_cell.angle_gamma   90.00
#
_symmetry.space_group_name_H-M   'P 1'
#
loop_
_entity.id
_entity.type
_entity.pdbx_description
1 polymer ?
#
loop_
_entity_poly.entity_id
_entity_poly.type
_entity_poly.pdbx_seq_one_letter_code
_entity_poly.pdbx_strand_id
1 'polypeptide(L)'
;MIIGFLAVLSASVAAGMRIALPLLVILVLYSEPLLENLPWLRWLPPQVLISIFAIWALFELFGSKKLLGQRILQVVQLFFSPLAGLILSMTAAQVLEVEFEPFWLIGVIGALIAFVFNLILTGWFFRLRGLPIWWSFTEDILCVVLVLFAFRSPQQGGVLAMMLLWLAVRSSTEWKRYYDEGRSPQRSELADDIDDMNEQGNGEGV
;
A
#
# COMPACT_ATOMS: atom_id res chain seq x y z
N MET A 1 9.21 12.18 20.34
CA MET A 1 9.71 12.30 18.95
C MET A 1 9.65 10.98 18.17
N ILE A 2 10.47 9.95 18.46
CA ILE A 2 10.53 8.69 17.69
C ILE A 2 9.16 7.98 17.61
N ILE A 3 8.43 7.98 18.73
CA ILE A 3 7.11 7.33 18.85
C ILE A 3 6.10 7.90 17.83
N GLY A 4 6.15 9.20 17.56
CA GLY A 4 5.29 9.84 16.56
C GLY A 4 5.58 9.38 15.14
N PHE A 5 6.84 9.18 14.77
CA PHE A 5 7.21 8.62 13.47
C PHE A 5 6.73 7.18 13.30
N LEU A 6 6.75 6.38 14.36
CA LEU A 6 6.19 5.01 14.32
C LEU A 6 4.67 5.03 14.15
N ALA A 7 3.98 5.99 14.78
CA ALA A 7 2.55 6.21 14.57
C ALA A 7 2.25 6.57 13.11
N VAL A 8 2.98 7.54 12.56
CA VAL A 8 2.89 7.97 11.16
C VAL A 8 3.13 6.81 10.21
N LEU A 9 4.17 6.01 10.46
CA LEU A 9 4.47 4.83 9.64
C LEU A 9 3.31 3.81 9.67
N SER A 10 2.79 3.52 10.86
CA SER A 10 1.65 2.62 11.05
C SER A 10 0.40 3.12 10.33
N ALA A 11 0.09 4.40 10.47
CA ALA A 11 -1.05 5.05 9.81
C ALA A 11 -0.89 5.05 8.28
N SER A 12 0.33 5.29 7.78
CA SER A 12 0.64 5.29 6.35
C SER A 12 0.46 3.90 5.73
N VAL A 13 0.96 2.86 6.39
CA VAL A 13 0.80 1.47 5.92
C VAL A 13 -0.67 1.06 5.96
N ALA A 14 -1.43 1.45 7.00
CA ALA A 14 -2.87 1.22 7.05
C ALA A 14 -3.61 1.86 5.86
N ALA A 15 -3.30 3.12 5.54
CA ALA A 15 -3.83 3.83 4.37
C ALA A 15 -3.38 3.23 3.02
N GLY A 16 -2.25 2.50 3.02
CA GLY A 16 -1.76 1.72 1.89
C GLY A 16 -2.57 0.45 1.61
N MET A 17 -3.24 -0.11 2.63
CA MET A 17 -4.06 -1.32 2.49
C MET A 17 -5.51 -0.99 2.15
N ARG A 18 -6.11 -0.08 2.91
CA ARG A 18 -7.51 0.31 2.78
C ARG A 18 -7.61 1.81 2.89
N ILE A 19 -8.64 2.41 2.32
CA ILE A 19 -8.84 3.86 2.38
C ILE A 19 -10.05 4.17 3.25
N ALA A 20 -11.18 3.55 2.96
CA ALA A 20 -12.43 3.88 3.62
C ALA A 20 -12.38 3.57 5.12
N LEU A 21 -11.96 2.35 5.41
CA LEU A 21 -11.99 1.77 6.75
C LEU A 21 -11.06 2.50 7.73
N PRO A 22 -9.77 2.73 7.42
CA PRO A 22 -8.90 3.46 8.34
C PRO A 22 -9.33 4.92 8.52
N LEU A 23 -9.82 5.58 7.45
CA LEU A 23 -10.36 6.95 7.55
C LEU A 23 -11.63 7.00 8.40
N LEU A 24 -12.52 6.01 8.30
CA LEU A 24 -13.72 5.93 9.13
C LEU A 24 -13.37 5.76 10.60
N VAL A 25 -12.45 4.83 10.91
CA VAL A 25 -12.02 4.58 12.29
C VAL A 25 -11.44 5.85 12.90
N ILE A 26 -10.56 6.53 12.18
CA ILE A 26 -9.97 7.78 12.69
C ILE A 26 -10.98 8.91 12.78
N LEU A 27 -11.90 9.03 11.83
CA LEU A 27 -12.93 10.05 11.84
C LEU A 27 -13.88 9.88 13.04
N VAL A 28 -14.14 8.64 13.46
CA VAL A 28 -14.97 8.35 14.64
C VAL A 28 -14.19 8.61 15.94
N LEU A 29 -12.88 8.35 15.96
CA LEU A 29 -12.07 8.43 17.18
C LEU A 29 -11.43 9.82 17.42
N TYR A 30 -11.08 10.52 16.35
CA TYR A 30 -10.36 11.79 16.33
C TYR A 30 -10.94 12.72 15.24
N SER A 31 -12.22 13.07 15.37
CA SER A 31 -12.94 13.90 14.40
C SER A 31 -12.30 15.28 14.20
N GLU A 32 -11.98 15.99 15.29
CA GLU A 32 -11.45 17.36 15.22
C GLU A 32 -10.09 17.43 14.49
N PRO A 33 -9.05 16.64 14.88
CA PRO A 33 -7.76 16.69 14.19
C PRO A 33 -7.85 16.28 12.72
N LEU A 34 -8.74 15.35 12.37
CA LEU A 34 -8.93 14.92 10.99
C LEU A 34 -9.57 16.04 10.14
N LEU A 35 -10.62 16.69 10.64
CA LEU A 35 -11.31 17.79 9.95
C LEU A 35 -10.40 19.01 9.78
N GLU A 36 -9.49 19.24 10.72
CA GLU A 36 -8.50 20.31 10.59
C GLU A 36 -7.57 20.10 9.39
N ASN A 37 -7.12 18.86 9.17
CA ASN A 37 -6.23 18.51 8.05
C ASN A 37 -6.96 18.40 6.69
N LEU A 38 -8.30 18.41 6.68
CA LEU A 38 -9.13 18.34 5.48
C LEU A 38 -9.93 19.64 5.27
N PRO A 39 -9.31 20.71 4.73
CA PRO A 39 -9.94 22.03 4.63
C PRO A 39 -11.24 22.02 3.82
N TRP A 40 -11.41 21.07 2.89
CA TRP A 40 -12.58 20.95 2.01
C TRP A 40 -13.76 20.27 2.69
N LEU A 41 -13.51 19.49 3.74
CA LEU A 41 -14.53 18.74 4.48
C LEU A 41 -15.06 19.50 5.71
N ARG A 42 -14.44 20.62 6.09
CA ARG A 42 -14.88 21.46 7.22
C ARG A 42 -16.30 22.02 7.04
N TRP A 43 -16.81 22.07 5.82
CA TRP A 43 -18.18 22.53 5.53
C TRP A 43 -19.25 21.47 5.82
N LEU A 44 -18.88 20.20 5.97
CA LEU A 44 -19.82 19.11 6.23
C LEU A 44 -19.85 18.79 7.73
N PRO A 45 -21.05 18.59 8.33
CA PRO A 45 -21.14 18.16 9.71
C PRO A 45 -20.51 16.75 9.87
N PRO A 46 -19.75 16.49 10.96
CA PRO A 46 -19.05 15.22 11.16
C PRO A 46 -19.95 13.99 11.03
N GLN A 47 -21.22 14.10 11.46
CA GLN A 47 -22.22 13.03 11.40
C GLN A 47 -22.52 12.57 9.97
N VAL A 48 -22.62 13.50 9.03
CA VAL A 48 -22.84 13.19 7.60
C VAL A 48 -21.60 12.53 7.04
N LEU A 49 -20.42 13.03 7.42
CA LEU A 49 -19.15 12.51 6.96
C LEU A 49 -18.93 11.06 7.41
N ILE A 50 -19.22 10.76 8.68
CA ILE A 50 -19.19 9.40 9.23
C ILE A 50 -20.12 8.50 8.44
N SER A 51 -21.32 8.97 8.09
CA SER A 51 -22.30 8.19 7.32
C SER A 51 -21.78 7.88 5.91
N ILE A 52 -21.18 8.86 5.23
CA ILE A 52 -20.57 8.67 3.90
C ILE A 52 -19.42 7.67 3.96
N PHE A 53 -18.49 7.84 4.91
CA PHE A 53 -17.37 6.91 5.09
C PHE A 53 -17.84 5.52 5.55
N ALA A 54 -18.92 5.42 6.32
CA ALA A 54 -19.50 4.15 6.71
C ALA A 54 -20.08 3.40 5.51
N ILE A 55 -20.83 4.08 4.65
CA ILE A 55 -21.34 3.51 3.39
C ILE A 55 -20.17 3.10 2.48
N TRP A 56 -19.14 3.94 2.37
CA TRP A 56 -17.95 3.66 1.57
C TRP A 56 -17.16 2.47 2.13
N ALA A 57 -17.01 2.35 3.45
CA ALA A 57 -16.35 1.23 4.12
C ALA A 57 -17.14 -0.07 3.99
N LEU A 58 -18.48 -0.01 4.07
CA LEU A 58 -19.34 -1.14 3.74
C LEU A 58 -19.14 -1.57 2.29
N PHE A 59 -19.11 -0.63 1.35
CA PHE A 59 -18.86 -0.92 -0.05
C PHE A 59 -17.47 -1.55 -0.26
N GLU A 60 -16.44 -1.06 0.43
CA GLU A 60 -15.10 -1.62 0.42
C GLU A 60 -15.10 -3.08 0.96
N LEU A 61 -15.81 -3.32 2.07
CA LEU A 61 -15.92 -4.64 2.73
C LEU A 61 -16.69 -5.67 1.88
N PHE A 62 -17.81 -5.26 1.28
CA PHE A 62 -18.64 -6.13 0.44
C PHE A 62 -18.06 -6.31 -0.97
N GLY A 63 -17.48 -5.24 -1.53
CA GLY A 63 -16.88 -5.25 -2.86
C GLY A 63 -15.65 -6.12 -2.95
N SER A 64 -14.86 -6.22 -1.87
CA SER A 64 -13.69 -7.09 -1.81
C SER A 64 -14.00 -8.60 -1.85
N LYS A 65 -15.26 -8.99 -1.62
CA LYS A 65 -15.69 -10.40 -1.68
C LYS A 65 -15.94 -10.91 -3.11
N LYS A 66 -16.02 -10.02 -4.11
CA LYS A 66 -16.21 -10.38 -5.52
C LYS A 66 -14.95 -10.05 -6.31
N LEU A 67 -14.46 -10.97 -7.14
CA LEU A 67 -13.23 -10.79 -7.95
C LEU A 67 -13.25 -9.52 -8.82
N LEU A 68 -14.42 -9.17 -9.39
CA LEU A 68 -14.61 -7.94 -10.17
C LEU A 68 -14.61 -6.67 -9.29
N GLY A 69 -15.22 -6.75 -8.11
CA GLY A 69 -15.23 -5.66 -7.15
C GLY A 69 -13.83 -5.35 -6.64
N GLN A 70 -13.04 -6.40 -6.38
CA GLN A 70 -11.64 -6.28 -5.95
C GLN A 70 -10.78 -5.53 -6.97
N ARG A 71 -10.93 -5.79 -8.28
CA ARG A 71 -10.16 -5.06 -9.32
C ARG A 71 -10.51 -3.58 -9.36
N ILE A 72 -11.80 -3.24 -9.31
CA ILE A 72 -12.25 -1.84 -9.35
C ILE A 72 -11.79 -1.11 -8.09
N LEU A 73 -11.98 -1.73 -6.93
CA LEU A 73 -11.53 -1.20 -5.64
C LEU A 73 -10.03 -0.94 -5.63
N GLN A 74 -9.22 -1.85 -6.18
CA GLN A 74 -7.77 -1.71 -6.20
C GLN A 74 -7.29 -0.56 -7.10
N VAL A 75 -7.93 -0.34 -8.26
CA VAL A 75 -7.63 0.82 -9.11
C VAL A 75 -7.97 2.11 -8.37
N VAL A 76 -9.16 2.18 -7.77
CA VAL A 76 -9.57 3.33 -6.96
C VAL A 76 -8.59 3.55 -5.80
N GLN A 77 -8.21 2.49 -5.09
CA GLN A 77 -7.25 2.57 -4.00
C GLN A 77 -5.89 3.06 -4.47
N LEU A 78 -5.41 2.64 -5.65
CA LEU A 78 -4.13 3.09 -6.17
C LEU A 78 -4.08 4.61 -6.39
N PHE A 79 -5.18 5.20 -6.86
CA PHE A 79 -5.27 6.65 -7.04
C PHE A 79 -5.49 7.42 -5.73
N PHE A 80 -6.29 6.87 -4.81
CA PHE A 80 -6.67 7.59 -3.59
C PHE A 80 -5.81 7.26 -2.36
N SER A 81 -4.99 6.22 -2.40
CA SER A 81 -4.13 5.82 -1.26
C SER A 81 -3.09 6.88 -0.88
N PRO A 82 -2.42 7.59 -1.82
CA PRO A 82 -1.54 8.69 -1.45
C PRO A 82 -2.27 9.78 -0.65
N LEU A 83 -3.51 10.09 -1.06
CA LEU A 83 -4.34 11.08 -0.37
C LEU A 83 -4.71 10.60 1.04
N ALA A 84 -5.13 9.33 1.16
CA ALA A 84 -5.42 8.71 2.45
C ALA A 84 -4.20 8.71 3.37
N GLY A 85 -3.02 8.33 2.85
CA GLY A 85 -1.76 8.30 3.58
C GLY A 85 -1.31 9.68 4.07
N LEU A 86 -1.51 10.72 3.24
CA LEU A 86 -1.26 12.10 3.62
C LEU A 86 -2.10 12.51 4.83
N ILE A 87 -3.41 12.33 4.72
CA ILE A 87 -4.39 12.73 5.74
C ILE A 87 -4.12 11.99 7.05
N LEU A 88 -3.97 10.66 6.99
CA LEU A 88 -3.74 9.84 8.18
C LEU A 88 -2.43 10.19 8.88
N SER A 89 -1.38 10.49 8.11
CA SER A 89 -0.06 10.82 8.66
C SER A 89 -0.02 12.20 9.30
N MET A 90 -0.65 13.19 8.69
CA MET A 90 -0.81 14.51 9.31
C MET A 90 -1.65 14.42 10.58
N THR A 91 -2.74 13.67 10.54
CA THR A 91 -3.61 13.46 11.71
C THR A 91 -2.87 12.73 12.83
N ALA A 92 -2.11 11.68 12.51
CA ALA A 92 -1.28 10.98 13.49
C ALA A 92 -0.21 11.89 14.09
N ALA A 93 0.48 12.68 13.27
CA ALA A 93 1.48 13.62 13.75
C ALA A 93 0.89 14.71 14.64
N GLN A 94 -0.30 15.21 14.30
CA GLN A 94 -1.00 16.22 15.10
C GLN A 94 -1.49 15.65 16.43
N VAL A 95 -2.12 14.47 16.43
CA VAL A 95 -2.62 13.82 17.64
C VAL A 95 -1.49 13.44 18.61
N LEU A 96 -0.32 13.07 18.09
CA LEU A 96 0.85 12.75 18.91
C LEU A 96 1.79 13.95 19.12
N GLU A 97 1.34 15.17 18.79
CA GLU A 97 2.09 16.44 18.99
C GLU A 97 3.54 16.34 18.52
N VAL A 98 3.74 15.82 17.31
CA VAL A 98 5.07 15.64 16.75
C VAL A 98 5.65 17.00 16.37
N GLU A 99 6.58 17.49 17.18
CA GLU A 99 7.39 18.67 16.91
C GLU A 99 8.35 18.40 15.73
N PHE A 100 7.85 18.60 14.51
CA PHE A 100 8.64 18.47 13.29
C PHE A 100 8.20 19.53 12.27
N GLU A 101 9.10 20.46 11.98
CA GLU A 101 8.96 21.38 10.86
C GLU A 101 9.87 20.92 9.72
N PRO A 102 9.38 20.88 8.46
CA PRO A 102 8.04 21.28 8.01
C PRO A 102 6.98 20.16 8.16
N PHE A 103 5.82 20.50 8.72
CA PHE A 103 4.71 19.55 8.96
C PHE A 103 4.17 18.90 7.68
N TRP A 104 4.17 19.62 6.55
CA TRP A 104 3.70 19.06 5.28
C TRP A 104 4.51 17.82 4.85
N LEU A 105 5.79 17.77 5.22
CA LEU A 105 6.71 16.72 4.78
C LEU A 105 6.32 15.37 5.38
N ILE A 106 5.77 15.36 6.60
CA ILE A 106 5.23 14.16 7.23
C ILE A 106 4.09 13.59 6.40
N GLY A 107 3.17 14.46 5.95
CA GLY A 107 2.08 14.06 5.06
C GLY A 107 2.58 13.49 3.74
N VAL A 108 3.58 14.13 3.11
CA VAL A 108 4.17 13.66 1.84
C VAL A 108 4.88 12.31 2.00
N ILE A 109 5.65 12.13 3.07
CA ILE A 109 6.31 10.86 3.38
C ILE A 109 5.25 9.77 3.58
N GLY A 110 4.19 10.07 4.33
CA GLY A 110 3.12 9.11 4.55
C GLY A 110 2.33 8.75 3.30
N ALA A 111 2.07 9.73 2.43
CA ALA A 111 1.48 9.51 1.11
C ALA A 111 2.33 8.57 0.25
N LEU A 112 3.65 8.80 0.25
CA LEU A 112 4.59 7.99 -0.52
C LEU A 112 4.67 6.56 0.02
N ILE A 113 4.70 6.39 1.35
CA ILE A 113 4.70 5.07 1.99
C ILE A 113 3.41 4.32 1.65
N ALA A 114 2.24 4.97 1.79
CA ALA A 114 0.95 4.37 1.46
C ALA A 114 0.91 3.94 -0.01
N PHE A 115 1.37 4.81 -0.92
CA PHE A 115 1.44 4.53 -2.35
C PHE A 115 2.35 3.36 -2.70
N VAL A 116 3.59 3.35 -2.17
CA VAL A 116 4.55 2.27 -2.40
C VAL A 116 4.02 0.95 -1.86
N PHE A 117 3.43 0.95 -0.67
CA PHE A 117 2.86 -0.26 -0.08
C PHE A 117 1.70 -0.79 -0.93
N ASN A 118 0.80 0.09 -1.37
CA ASN A 118 -0.33 -0.29 -2.22
C ASN A 118 0.14 -0.83 -3.60
N LEU A 119 1.17 -0.24 -4.21
CA LEU A 119 1.77 -0.75 -5.45
C LEU A 119 2.26 -2.19 -5.28
N ILE A 120 2.89 -2.51 -4.15
CA ILE A 120 3.43 -3.85 -3.91
C ILE A 120 2.30 -4.85 -3.69
N LEU A 121 1.27 -4.51 -2.91
CA LEU A 121 0.08 -5.35 -2.75
C LEU A 121 -0.62 -5.59 -4.11
N THR A 122 -0.72 -4.54 -4.92
CA THR A 122 -1.30 -4.60 -6.26
C THR A 122 -0.47 -5.48 -7.20
N GLY A 123 0.86 -5.34 -7.20
CA GLY A 123 1.75 -6.22 -7.96
C GLY A 123 1.60 -7.68 -7.57
N TRP A 124 1.40 -7.97 -6.28
CA TRP A 124 1.19 -9.32 -5.79
C TRP A 124 -0.15 -9.92 -6.26
N PHE A 125 -1.21 -9.11 -6.27
CA PHE A 125 -2.52 -9.52 -6.80
C PHE A 125 -2.45 -9.89 -8.28
N PHE A 126 -1.75 -9.10 -9.10
CA PHE A 126 -1.57 -9.40 -10.53
C PHE A 126 -0.83 -10.71 -10.78
N ARG A 127 0.17 -11.05 -9.94
CA ARG A 127 0.91 -12.31 -10.06
C ARG A 127 0.07 -13.52 -9.66
N LEU A 128 -0.67 -13.41 -8.55
CA LEU A 128 -1.42 -14.54 -7.98
C LEU A 128 -2.75 -14.81 -8.70
N ARG A 129 -3.16 -13.99 -9.67
CA ARG A 129 -4.30 -14.20 -10.58
C ARG A 129 -5.62 -14.63 -9.89
N GLY A 130 -5.76 -14.32 -8.61
CA GLY A 130 -6.86 -14.74 -7.75
C GLY A 130 -6.38 -14.96 -6.31
N LEU A 131 -6.26 -13.88 -5.54
CA LEU A 131 -6.05 -14.00 -4.10
C LEU A 131 -7.28 -14.69 -3.47
N PRO A 132 -7.09 -15.69 -2.60
CA PRO A 132 -8.20 -16.34 -1.91
C PRO A 132 -8.97 -15.30 -1.09
N ILE A 133 -10.28 -15.49 -0.95
CA ILE A 133 -11.19 -14.58 -0.21
C ILE A 133 -10.71 -14.31 1.23
N TRP A 134 -9.98 -15.25 1.83
CA TRP A 134 -9.32 -15.10 3.13
C TRP A 134 -8.28 -13.98 3.19
N TRP A 135 -7.65 -13.64 2.06
CA TRP A 135 -6.67 -12.55 1.99
C TRP A 135 -7.32 -11.21 2.33
N SER A 136 -8.46 -10.90 1.69
CA SER A 136 -9.18 -9.65 1.98
C SER A 136 -9.57 -9.56 3.45
N PHE A 137 -9.98 -10.67 4.07
CA PHE A 137 -10.35 -10.63 5.48
C PHE A 137 -9.15 -10.32 6.38
N THR A 138 -7.98 -10.86 6.04
CA THR A 138 -6.73 -10.60 6.76
C THR A 138 -6.29 -9.14 6.60
N GLU A 139 -6.38 -8.60 5.39
CA GLU A 139 -6.07 -7.20 5.09
C GLU A 139 -6.95 -6.23 5.90
N ASP A 140 -8.24 -6.54 6.02
CA ASP A 140 -9.20 -5.72 6.77
C ASP A 140 -8.87 -5.69 8.27
N ILE A 141 -8.61 -6.87 8.85
CA ILE A 141 -8.19 -7.00 10.24
C ILE A 141 -6.89 -6.23 10.47
N LEU A 142 -5.91 -6.44 9.59
CA LEU A 142 -4.59 -5.83 9.73
C LEU A 142 -4.66 -4.31 9.62
N CYS A 143 -5.52 -3.78 8.76
CA CYS A 143 -5.78 -2.36 8.64
C CYS A 143 -6.37 -1.78 9.92
N VAL A 144 -7.41 -2.39 10.48
CA VAL A 144 -8.02 -1.93 11.73
C VAL A 144 -7.00 -1.96 12.86
N VAL A 145 -6.24 -3.05 12.98
CA VAL A 145 -5.21 -3.22 14.01
C VAL A 145 -4.12 -2.15 13.88
N LEU A 146 -3.63 -1.87 12.67
CA LEU A 146 -2.60 -0.84 12.45
C LEU A 146 -3.08 0.57 12.77
N VAL A 147 -4.34 0.92 12.45
CA VAL A 147 -4.89 2.22 12.85
C VAL A 147 -5.01 2.29 14.36
N LEU A 148 -5.63 1.30 15.00
CA LEU A 148 -5.77 1.32 16.46
C LEU A 148 -4.40 1.40 17.15
N PHE A 149 -3.41 0.65 16.66
CA PHE A 149 -2.06 0.69 17.21
C PHE A 149 -1.35 2.00 16.91
N ALA A 150 -1.55 2.64 15.76
CA ALA A 150 -0.95 3.95 15.47
C ALA A 150 -1.25 4.98 16.56
N PHE A 151 -2.47 4.97 17.12
CA PHE A 151 -2.90 5.95 18.12
C PHE A 151 -2.82 5.46 19.57
N ARG A 152 -3.03 4.16 19.83
CA ARG A 152 -3.03 3.60 21.20
C ARG A 152 -1.68 3.05 21.62
N SER A 153 -0.94 2.44 20.70
CA SER A 153 0.34 1.76 20.96
C SER A 153 1.27 1.94 19.75
N PRO A 154 1.69 3.19 19.48
CA PRO A 154 2.42 3.55 18.26
C PRO A 154 3.67 2.71 18.04
N GLN A 155 4.34 2.30 19.12
CA GLN A 155 5.51 1.43 19.04
C GLN A 155 5.20 0.06 18.43
N GLN A 156 4.09 -0.57 18.85
CA GLN A 156 3.66 -1.86 18.31
C GLN A 156 3.17 -1.73 16.87
N GLY A 157 2.41 -0.66 16.58
CA GLY A 157 1.93 -0.37 15.23
C GLY A 157 3.08 -0.12 14.24
N GLY A 158 4.06 0.69 14.64
CA GLY A 158 5.24 0.99 13.82
C GLY A 158 6.10 -0.24 13.54
N VAL A 159 6.32 -1.12 14.52
CA VAL A 159 7.06 -2.38 14.31
C VAL A 159 6.31 -3.28 13.33
N LEU A 160 4.98 -3.40 13.48
CA LEU A 160 4.14 -4.17 12.56
C LEU A 160 4.23 -3.59 11.14
N ALA A 161 4.16 -2.27 11.01
CA ALA A 161 4.30 -1.56 9.75
C ALA A 161 5.68 -1.77 9.11
N MET A 162 6.76 -1.72 9.89
CA MET A 162 8.11 -2.03 9.40
C MET A 162 8.22 -3.48 8.92
N MET A 163 7.63 -4.43 9.66
CA MET A 163 7.65 -5.83 9.27
C MET A 163 6.90 -6.06 7.95
N LEU A 164 5.76 -5.40 7.77
CA LEU A 164 5.00 -5.44 6.52
C LEU A 164 5.75 -4.77 5.37
N LEU A 165 6.35 -3.60 5.60
CA LEU A 165 7.15 -2.91 4.60
C LEU A 165 8.37 -3.74 4.19
N TRP A 166 9.03 -4.40 5.14
CA TRP A 166 10.11 -5.34 4.90
C TRP A 166 9.65 -6.52 4.03
N LEU A 167 8.52 -7.13 4.35
CA LEU A 167 7.92 -8.20 3.54
C LEU A 167 7.59 -7.72 2.13
N ALA A 168 7.09 -6.49 2.00
CA ALA A 168 6.76 -5.87 0.73
C ALA A 168 8.03 -5.68 -0.14
N VAL A 169 9.11 -5.16 0.42
CA VAL A 169 10.40 -5.00 -0.27
C VAL A 169 11.04 -6.35 -0.63
N ARG A 170 10.96 -7.34 0.26
CA ARG A 170 11.45 -8.69 -0.05
C ARG A 170 10.68 -9.31 -1.21
N SER A 171 9.36 -9.15 -1.24
CA SER A 171 8.49 -9.66 -2.30
C SER A 171 8.80 -9.02 -3.67
N SER A 172 9.09 -7.71 -3.70
CA SER A 172 9.45 -7.02 -4.95
C SER A 172 10.83 -7.44 -5.48
N THR A 173 11.77 -7.78 -4.61
CA THR A 173 13.11 -8.24 -5.00
C THR A 173 13.04 -9.61 -5.70
N GLU A 174 12.17 -10.51 -5.23
CA GLU A 174 11.89 -11.80 -5.87
C GLU A 174 11.30 -11.63 -7.29
N TRP A 175 10.52 -10.57 -7.52
CA TRP A 175 9.98 -10.26 -8.85
C TRP A 175 11.07 -9.87 -9.84
N LYS A 176 12.05 -9.07 -9.41
CA LYS A 176 13.20 -8.70 -10.24
C LYS A 176 14.00 -9.92 -10.67
N ARG A 177 14.27 -10.84 -9.73
CA ARG A 177 15.01 -12.08 -10.02
C ARG A 177 14.32 -12.96 -11.06
N TYR A 178 13.01 -13.19 -10.94
CA TYR A 178 12.24 -13.98 -11.91
C TYR A 178 12.26 -13.36 -13.32
N TYR A 179 12.26 -12.03 -13.41
CA TYR A 179 12.33 -11.33 -14.69
C TYR A 179 13.73 -11.39 -15.34
N ASP A 180 14.80 -11.32 -14.53
CA ASP A 180 16.18 -11.40 -15.00
C ASP A 180 16.57 -12.84 -15.41
N GLU A 181 16.06 -13.86 -14.72
CA GLU A 181 16.27 -15.28 -15.08
C GLU A 181 15.55 -15.66 -16.39
N GLY A 182 14.34 -15.12 -16.64
CA GLY A 182 13.59 -15.34 -17.88
C GLY A 182 14.19 -14.72 -19.14
N ARG A 183 15.17 -13.80 -19.01
CA ARG A 183 15.91 -13.21 -20.14
C ARG A 183 17.16 -13.99 -20.56
N SER A 184 17.56 -14.97 -19.76
CA SER A 184 18.88 -15.61 -19.89
C SER A 184 18.95 -16.93 -20.69
N PRO A 185 17.87 -17.63 -21.11
CA PRO A 185 18.04 -18.82 -21.98
C PRO A 185 18.24 -18.44 -23.46
N GLN A 186 17.54 -17.41 -23.93
CA GLN A 186 17.38 -17.18 -25.37
C GLN A 186 18.59 -16.54 -26.07
N ARG A 187 19.57 -16.04 -25.30
CA ARG A 187 20.83 -15.52 -25.85
C ARG A 187 21.94 -16.57 -25.92
N SER A 188 21.81 -17.69 -25.20
CA SER A 188 22.77 -18.80 -25.27
C SER A 188 22.46 -19.70 -26.45
N GLU A 189 21.19 -20.06 -26.68
CA GLU A 189 20.80 -20.90 -27.83
C GLU A 189 21.04 -20.19 -29.18
N LEU A 190 20.80 -18.87 -29.28
CA LEU A 190 21.12 -18.13 -30.50
C LEU A 190 22.63 -17.94 -30.74
N ALA A 191 23.46 -18.07 -29.70
CA ALA A 191 24.91 -17.96 -29.83
C ALA A 191 25.52 -19.32 -30.23
N ASP A 192 25.03 -20.42 -29.66
CA ASP A 192 25.42 -21.78 -30.04
C ASP A 192 24.96 -22.12 -31.49
N ASP A 193 23.72 -21.78 -31.88
CA ASP A 193 23.22 -22.03 -33.26
C ASP A 193 24.02 -21.26 -34.34
N ILE A 194 24.56 -20.09 -34.01
CA ILE A 194 25.37 -19.29 -34.95
C ILE A 194 26.78 -19.86 -35.08
N ASP A 195 27.34 -20.45 -34.03
CA ASP A 195 28.66 -21.09 -34.06
C ASP A 195 28.61 -22.43 -34.83
N ASP A 196 27.57 -23.24 -34.61
CA ASP A 196 27.34 -24.51 -35.33
C ASP A 196 27.13 -24.29 -36.85
N MET A 197 26.43 -23.23 -37.24
CA MET A 197 26.28 -22.87 -38.66
C MET A 197 27.57 -22.34 -39.31
N ASN A 198 28.51 -21.81 -38.53
CA ASN A 198 29.77 -21.30 -39.03
C ASN A 198 30.84 -22.41 -39.17
N GLU A 199 30.79 -23.44 -38.31
CA GLU A 199 31.63 -24.63 -38.45
C GLU A 199 31.21 -25.52 -39.63
N GLN A 200 29.91 -25.64 -39.93
CA GLN A 200 29.44 -26.41 -41.09
C GLN A 200 29.72 -25.74 -42.44
N GLY A 201 29.87 -24.41 -42.49
CA GLY A 201 30.17 -23.65 -43.71
C GLY A 201 31.63 -23.66 -44.17
N ASN A 202 32.57 -24.09 -43.32
CA ASN A 202 34.01 -24.05 -43.60
C ASN A 202 34.61 -25.42 -44.00
N GLY A 203 33.78 -26.45 -44.14
CA GLY A 203 34.21 -27.83 -44.44
C GLY A 203 34.14 -28.26 -45.91
N GLU A 204 33.56 -27.47 -46.82
CA GLU A 204 33.34 -27.84 -48.23
C GLU A 204 34.27 -27.12 -49.23
N GLY A 205 35.51 -26.83 -48.82
CA GLY A 205 36.51 -26.17 -49.66
C GLY A 205 37.85 -26.91 -49.71
N VAL A 206 37.88 -28.11 -50.29
CA VAL A 206 39.12 -28.78 -50.76
C VAL A 206 38.86 -29.41 -52.13
#